data_AF-A0A0G2IZG7-F1
#
_entry.id   AF-A0A0G2IZG7-F1
#
_cell.length_a   1.000
_cell.length_b   1.000
_cell.length_c   1.000
_cell.angle_alpha   90.00
_cell.angle_beta   90.00
_cell.angle_gamma   90.00
#
_symmetry.space_group_name_H-M   'P 1'
#
loop_
_entity.id
_entity.type
_entity.pdbx_description
1 polymer ?
#
loop_
_entity_poly.entity_id
_entity_poly.type
_entity_poly.pdbx_seq_one_letter_code
_entity_poly.pdbx_strand_id
1 'polypeptide(L)'
;MDGHPRNLRQKACRGCSAAKTRCDLRRPTCSRCTLRKTFCQYPAAVISTSKSTSSEISVEDHELPQKDSQKDTRTPQSDAPLEHERLCGDFNPGFELSTPESESLYLHSLLPSHLGVLENELAPTFEDLTNLDNLNYDYGLIRNIPDLSSNKSTQLAPSDVRSDSALKLSQHSMEVILRVTRTWPRMMAKGNQLPPIIHPYQLSDGNIPTPLANCFALVKMWDGQRCGGTSIVQQTVKKEAQAIISLFETFDERDLTAALQALMIYTLILLFPSNDQLSVSLLDDKLVKHLRTIMQYVVSTGVVLEEESRSARPLWECWVYATCKRRALLSLYIIHWAYSVYHCIPTFDCNELNNIPAPAAKNLWQSTSSEQWEPRYNRWLAQWDGPYYRQGELLRISPGVRIDPRAELWLEEADEFGMIFIAIGKPPEGILHGNS
;
A
#
# COMPACT_ATOMS: atom_id res chain seq x y z
N MET A 1 -22.74 -20.17 37.70
CA MET A 1 -22.54 -21.36 38.55
C MET A 1 -21.80 -22.45 37.76
N ASP A 2 -20.48 -22.63 37.81
CA ASP A 2 -19.38 -21.73 38.18
C ASP A 2 -18.11 -22.08 37.39
N GLY A 3 -17.41 -21.06 36.89
CA GLY A 3 -16.16 -21.22 36.16
C GLY A 3 -14.97 -21.23 37.11
N HIS A 4 -14.27 -22.37 37.25
CA HIS A 4 -13.07 -22.47 38.08
C HIS A 4 -11.81 -22.35 37.20
N PRO A 5 -11.13 -21.19 37.12
CA PRO A 5 -9.98 -21.00 36.25
C PRO A 5 -8.80 -21.85 36.72
N ARG A 6 -8.27 -22.70 35.84
CA ARG A 6 -7.11 -23.56 36.14
C ARG A 6 -5.86 -22.70 36.32
N ASN A 7 -5.34 -22.64 37.55
CA ASN A 7 -4.11 -21.93 37.89
C ASN A 7 -2.92 -22.39 37.02
N LEU A 8 -2.48 -21.54 36.10
CA LEU A 8 -1.24 -21.69 35.35
C LEU A 8 -0.04 -21.60 36.31
N ARG A 9 0.49 -22.77 36.68
CA ARG A 9 1.59 -22.95 37.65
C ARG A 9 2.77 -22.03 37.34
N GLN A 10 2.86 -20.91 38.08
CA GLN A 10 3.81 -19.84 37.81
C GLN A 10 5.26 -20.34 37.88
N LYS A 11 6.06 -19.98 36.87
CA LYS A 11 7.46 -20.41 36.72
C LYS A 11 8.42 -19.34 37.27
N ALA A 12 9.51 -19.77 37.88
CA ALA A 12 10.62 -18.90 38.29
C ALA A 12 11.21 -18.11 37.10
N CYS A 13 11.84 -16.97 37.38
CA CYS A 13 12.55 -16.21 36.34
C CYS A 13 13.75 -17.01 35.79
N ARG A 14 14.17 -16.68 34.56
CA ARG A 14 15.30 -17.33 33.87
C ARG A 14 16.58 -17.31 34.71
N GLY A 15 16.88 -16.19 35.39
CA GLY A 15 18.06 -16.04 36.26
C GLY A 15 18.06 -17.00 37.45
N CYS A 16 16.99 -17.03 38.26
CA CYS A 16 16.88 -17.96 39.40
C CYS A 16 16.79 -19.43 38.96
N SER A 17 16.17 -19.70 37.81
CA SER A 17 16.08 -21.05 37.23
C SER A 17 17.45 -21.57 36.80
N ALA A 18 18.20 -20.79 36.02
CA ALA A 18 19.55 -21.14 35.56
C ALA A 18 20.51 -21.34 36.74
N ALA A 19 20.46 -20.45 37.74
CA ALA A 19 21.26 -20.53 38.95
C ALA A 19 20.57 -21.32 40.09
N LYS A 20 19.62 -22.21 39.77
CA LYS A 20 18.99 -23.25 40.62
C LYS A 20 18.56 -22.81 42.04
N THR A 21 18.03 -21.60 42.23
CA THR A 21 17.46 -21.18 43.54
C THR A 21 15.94 -21.00 43.48
N ARG A 22 15.32 -20.97 44.67
CA ARG A 22 13.98 -20.40 44.84
C ARG A 22 13.92 -18.99 44.26
N CYS A 23 12.78 -18.67 43.67
CA CYS A 23 12.43 -17.35 43.15
C CYS A 23 11.18 -16.88 43.93
N ASP A 24 11.17 -15.62 44.33
CA ASP A 24 10.08 -14.97 45.07
C ASP A 24 8.94 -14.46 44.17
N LEU A 25 9.03 -14.72 42.86
CA LEU A 25 8.06 -14.42 41.81
C LEU A 25 7.63 -12.95 41.62
N ARG A 26 8.21 -12.01 42.38
CA ARG A 26 8.05 -10.56 42.19
C ARG A 26 8.40 -10.13 40.76
N ARG A 27 7.63 -9.18 40.22
CA ARG A 27 7.79 -8.58 38.89
C ARG A 27 7.97 -7.06 39.04
N PRO A 28 8.67 -6.37 38.11
CA PRO A 28 9.32 -6.91 36.93
C PRO A 28 10.51 -7.83 37.25
N THR A 29 11.24 -7.57 38.35
CA THR A 29 12.40 -8.35 38.78
C THR A 29 12.16 -9.05 40.13
N CYS A 30 12.83 -10.19 40.34
CA CYS A 30 12.78 -10.94 41.60
C CYS A 30 13.84 -10.44 42.58
N SER A 31 13.60 -10.55 43.89
CA SER A 31 14.45 -9.97 44.93
C SER A 31 15.91 -10.47 44.86
N ARG A 32 16.13 -11.75 44.51
CA ARG A 32 17.48 -12.29 44.32
C ARG A 32 18.21 -11.64 43.15
N CYS A 33 17.54 -11.44 42.01
CA CYS A 33 18.17 -10.84 40.84
C CYS A 33 18.44 -9.36 41.04
N THR A 34 17.55 -8.62 41.69
CA THR A 34 17.78 -7.22 42.08
C THR A 34 19.01 -7.11 43.00
N LEU A 35 19.08 -7.89 44.08
CA LEU A 35 20.22 -7.91 45.01
C LEU A 35 21.54 -8.31 44.33
N ARG A 36 21.49 -9.12 43.26
CA ARG A 36 22.67 -9.55 42.50
C ARG A 36 22.95 -8.71 41.25
N LYS A 37 22.13 -7.68 40.96
CA LYS A 37 22.16 -6.89 39.71
C LYS A 37 22.20 -7.77 38.44
N THR A 38 21.49 -8.91 38.43
CA THR A 38 21.46 -9.85 37.29
C THR A 38 20.15 -9.77 36.50
N PHE A 39 20.24 -10.01 35.18
CA PHE A 39 19.11 -9.93 34.25
C PHE A 39 17.96 -10.87 34.64
N CYS A 40 16.79 -10.31 34.95
CA CYS A 40 15.65 -11.03 35.51
C CYS A 40 14.47 -11.10 34.53
N GLN A 41 14.57 -11.94 33.52
CA GLN A 41 13.47 -12.18 32.59
C GLN A 41 12.61 -13.36 33.04
N TYR A 42 11.32 -13.15 33.28
CA TYR A 42 10.35 -14.25 33.37
C TYR A 42 10.06 -14.81 31.97
N PRO A 43 9.79 -16.12 31.83
CA PRO A 43 9.21 -16.64 30.60
C PRO A 43 7.91 -15.88 30.28
N ALA A 44 7.83 -15.30 29.08
CA ALA A 44 6.56 -14.83 28.56
C ALA A 44 5.59 -16.02 28.50
N ALA A 45 4.34 -15.82 28.94
CA ALA A 45 3.31 -16.81 28.75
C ALA A 45 2.97 -16.84 27.26
N VAL A 46 3.10 -18.01 26.61
CA VAL A 46 2.61 -18.20 25.25
C VAL A 46 1.09 -18.26 25.33
N ILE A 47 0.46 -17.08 25.25
CA ILE A 47 -0.99 -16.92 25.26
C ILE A 47 -1.42 -16.69 23.81
N SER A 48 -1.95 -17.75 23.22
CA SER A 48 -2.83 -17.68 22.05
C SER A 48 -3.91 -16.61 22.29
N THR A 49 -4.13 -15.73 21.33
CA THR A 49 -5.03 -14.58 21.49
C THR A 49 -6.49 -14.99 21.70
N SER A 50 -6.90 -15.01 22.96
CA SER A 50 -8.02 -14.17 23.38
C SER A 50 -7.48 -12.97 24.18
N LYS A 51 -7.94 -11.76 23.79
CA LYS A 51 -8.14 -10.48 24.53
C LYS A 51 -7.53 -10.33 25.95
N SER A 52 -7.02 -9.17 26.41
CA SER A 52 -6.85 -7.80 25.84
C SER A 52 -6.06 -6.90 26.83
N THR A 53 -5.84 -5.61 26.49
CA THR A 53 -5.72 -4.37 27.35
C THR A 53 -5.51 -4.47 28.88
N SER A 54 -4.78 -3.60 29.60
CA SER A 54 -3.91 -2.42 29.32
C SER A 54 -3.30 -1.88 30.66
N SER A 55 -2.29 -0.98 30.62
CA SER A 55 -1.90 -0.02 31.71
C SER A 55 -1.33 -0.58 33.06
N GLU A 56 -0.57 0.11 33.95
CA GLU A 56 0.20 1.40 33.92
C GLU A 56 1.19 1.54 35.13
N ILE A 57 2.35 2.25 34.94
CA ILE A 57 3.24 2.97 35.90
C ILE A 57 3.84 2.06 37.07
N SER A 58 4.53 2.40 38.20
CA SER A 58 4.90 3.63 38.96
C SER A 58 6.15 3.51 39.89
N VAL A 59 6.89 4.63 40.08
CA VAL A 59 7.33 5.32 41.36
C VAL A 59 7.98 4.44 42.48
N GLU A 60 9.31 4.45 42.71
CA GLU A 60 10.15 5.37 43.57
C GLU A 60 10.15 4.97 45.09
N ASP A 61 11.13 5.30 45.97
CA ASP A 61 12.30 6.20 45.89
C ASP A 61 13.47 5.82 46.88
N HIS A 62 14.62 6.51 46.78
CA HIS A 62 15.63 6.91 47.81
C HIS A 62 16.21 5.88 48.88
N GLU A 63 17.42 5.99 49.46
CA GLU A 63 18.54 6.97 49.34
C GLU A 63 19.96 6.38 49.69
N LEU A 64 20.93 7.30 49.76
CA LEU A 64 22.40 7.24 49.99
C LEU A 64 22.81 6.95 51.48
N PRO A 65 24.10 6.73 51.90
CA PRO A 65 25.23 7.67 51.69
C PRO A 65 26.71 7.16 51.59
N GLN A 66 27.52 7.96 50.86
CA GLN A 66 28.90 8.47 51.14
C GLN A 66 30.04 7.50 51.60
N LYS A 67 31.32 7.69 51.24
CA LYS A 67 32.17 8.91 51.38
C LYS A 67 33.44 8.91 50.51
N ASP A 68 33.93 10.12 50.20
CA ASP A 68 35.33 10.63 50.17
C ASP A 68 36.44 9.92 49.34
N SER A 69 37.46 10.59 48.76
CA SER A 69 37.70 12.02 48.45
C SER A 69 38.98 12.21 47.61
N GLN A 70 38.99 13.20 46.69
CA GLN A 70 40.16 14.04 46.26
C GLN A 70 41.39 13.34 45.57
N LYS A 71 42.26 13.99 44.76
CA LYS A 71 42.22 15.20 43.88
C LYS A 71 43.54 15.22 43.04
N ASP A 72 43.67 16.17 42.10
CA ASP A 72 44.92 16.72 41.50
C ASP A 72 45.62 15.92 40.37
N THR A 73 46.47 16.49 39.47
CA THR A 73 46.49 17.83 38.79
C THR A 73 47.51 17.84 37.60
N ARG A 74 47.06 18.24 36.40
CA ARG A 74 47.83 18.75 35.20
C ARG A 74 48.69 17.81 34.31
N THR A 75 48.88 18.33 33.08
CA THR A 75 49.52 17.88 31.81
C THR A 75 51.07 18.09 31.78
N PRO A 76 51.88 17.74 30.72
CA PRO A 76 51.59 17.74 29.25
C PRO A 76 52.28 16.66 28.36
N GLN A 77 52.29 16.91 27.03
CA GLN A 77 52.99 16.21 25.91
C GLN A 77 52.45 14.84 25.47
N SER A 78 52.62 14.40 24.22
CA SER A 78 52.65 15.08 22.90
C SER A 78 52.49 14.03 21.78
N ASP A 79 52.20 14.51 20.56
CA ASP A 79 52.28 13.79 19.28
C ASP A 79 51.07 12.93 18.85
N ALA A 80 50.71 13.10 17.57
CA ALA A 80 49.73 12.32 16.82
C ALA A 80 50.47 11.56 15.71
N PRO A 81 49.90 10.47 15.17
CA PRO A 81 49.03 10.68 14.02
C PRO A 81 47.73 9.87 14.01
N LEU A 82 46.79 10.40 13.23
CA LEU A 82 45.47 9.90 12.84
C LEU A 82 45.41 8.39 12.51
N GLU A 83 44.45 7.68 13.11
CA GLU A 83 43.78 6.53 12.47
C GLU A 83 42.25 6.61 12.69
N HIS A 84 41.50 5.80 11.92
CA HIS A 84 40.04 5.82 11.86
C HIS A 84 39.36 5.26 13.12
N GLU A 85 38.36 5.99 13.65
CA GLU A 85 37.22 5.38 14.34
C GLU A 85 35.88 5.76 13.70
N ARG A 86 34.91 4.85 13.79
CA ARG A 86 33.51 5.06 13.42
C ARG A 86 32.71 5.15 14.70
N LEU A 87 31.93 6.21 14.88
CA LEU A 87 30.96 6.29 15.97
C LEU A 87 29.57 6.63 15.42
N CYS A 88 28.58 5.85 15.84
CA CYS A 88 27.18 6.22 15.70
C CYS A 88 26.89 7.39 16.65
N GLY A 89 26.25 8.45 16.15
CA GLY A 89 25.66 9.48 16.99
C GLY A 89 24.24 9.08 17.39
N ASP A 90 24.03 8.72 18.66
CA ASP A 90 22.69 8.51 19.20
C ASP A 90 21.91 9.83 19.21
N PHE A 91 20.83 9.92 18.43
CA PHE A 91 19.84 11.00 18.55
C PHE A 91 18.61 10.49 19.30
N ASN A 92 18.43 11.00 20.51
CA ASN A 92 17.37 10.61 21.45
C ASN A 92 16.11 11.51 21.27
N PRO A 93 14.98 10.98 20.74
CA PRO A 93 13.78 11.78 20.49
C PRO A 93 12.88 11.84 21.74
N GLY A 94 13.33 12.58 22.75
CA GLY A 94 12.57 12.85 23.97
C GLY A 94 11.76 14.16 23.87
N PHE A 95 10.72 14.19 23.04
CA PHE A 95 9.78 15.31 22.99
C PHE A 95 8.36 14.82 22.70
N GLU A 96 7.44 15.04 23.64
CA GLU A 96 6.03 14.71 23.46
C GLU A 96 5.35 15.79 22.60
N LEU A 97 4.49 15.35 21.66
CA LEU A 97 3.65 16.24 20.88
C LEU A 97 2.20 15.72 20.95
N SER A 98 1.28 16.59 21.36
CA SER A 98 -0.11 16.23 21.62
C SER A 98 -0.82 15.66 20.39
N THR A 99 -1.44 14.49 20.53
CA THR A 99 -2.27 13.90 19.48
C THR A 99 -3.59 14.67 19.33
N PRO A 100 -3.96 15.15 18.13
CA PRO A 100 -5.34 15.52 17.86
C PRO A 100 -6.22 14.26 17.83
N GLU A 101 -7.48 14.40 18.22
CA GLU A 101 -8.43 13.30 18.33
C GLU A 101 -8.80 12.77 16.93
N SER A 102 -8.78 11.44 16.77
CA SER A 102 -9.11 10.78 15.50
C SER A 102 -10.54 10.25 15.54
N GLU A 103 -11.46 10.92 14.85
CA GLU A 103 -12.85 10.49 14.73
C GLU A 103 -12.95 9.14 14.00
N SER A 104 -13.35 8.09 14.73
CA SER A 104 -13.50 6.75 14.14
C SER A 104 -14.77 6.66 13.29
N LEU A 105 -14.62 6.63 11.96
CA LEU A 105 -15.73 6.40 11.03
C LEU A 105 -16.33 5.00 11.23
N TYR A 106 -17.55 4.93 11.77
CA TYR A 106 -18.26 3.69 12.11
C TYR A 106 -18.83 2.95 10.88
N LEU A 107 -17.95 2.41 10.02
CA LEU A 107 -18.29 1.66 8.79
C LEU A 107 -18.92 0.25 9.01
N HIS A 108 -19.41 -0.03 10.22
CA HIS A 108 -19.98 -1.33 10.60
C HIS A 108 -21.44 -1.54 10.18
N SER A 109 -22.20 -0.48 9.87
CA SER A 109 -23.66 -0.56 9.65
C SER A 109 -24.08 -0.82 8.19
N LEU A 110 -23.14 -0.90 7.24
CA LEU A 110 -23.41 -1.07 5.81
C LEU A 110 -23.62 -2.56 5.44
N LEU A 111 -24.79 -3.09 5.79
CA LEU A 111 -25.33 -4.38 5.31
C LEU A 111 -26.73 -4.13 4.70
N PRO A 112 -26.92 -4.26 3.38
CA PRO A 112 -28.23 -4.08 2.75
C PRO A 112 -29.24 -5.17 3.16
N SER A 113 -30.39 -4.75 3.69
CA SER A 113 -31.40 -5.62 4.32
C SER A 113 -32.22 -6.51 3.36
N HIS A 114 -31.79 -6.75 2.12
CA HIS A 114 -32.64 -7.29 1.05
C HIS A 114 -32.13 -8.55 0.32
N LEU A 115 -31.06 -9.20 0.78
CA LEU A 115 -30.63 -10.52 0.26
C LEU A 115 -31.37 -11.71 0.93
N GLY A 116 -32.64 -11.52 1.30
CA GLY A 116 -33.41 -12.49 2.07
C GLY A 116 -34.57 -13.19 1.35
N VAL A 117 -34.97 -12.74 0.15
CA VAL A 117 -36.13 -13.28 -0.57
C VAL A 117 -35.89 -13.26 -2.09
N LEU A 118 -35.34 -14.35 -2.63
CA LEU A 118 -35.51 -14.74 -4.04
C LEU A 118 -35.12 -16.22 -4.26
N GLU A 119 -35.76 -17.10 -3.49
CA GLU A 119 -35.89 -18.52 -3.86
C GLU A 119 -37.25 -18.75 -4.53
N ASN A 120 -37.26 -19.63 -5.53
CA ASN A 120 -38.36 -20.02 -6.42
C ASN A 120 -38.79 -19.02 -7.53
N GLU A 121 -39.30 -19.65 -8.59
CA GLU A 121 -39.81 -19.13 -9.87
C GLU A 121 -38.80 -18.64 -10.94
N LEU A 122 -39.02 -19.16 -12.16
CA LEU A 122 -38.46 -18.75 -13.47
C LEU A 122 -36.99 -19.10 -13.81
N ALA A 123 -36.78 -20.36 -14.19
CA ALA A 123 -36.01 -20.73 -15.40
C ALA A 123 -36.99 -20.95 -16.58
N PRO A 124 -36.58 -21.08 -17.86
CA PRO A 124 -35.21 -21.15 -18.42
C PRO A 124 -34.91 -19.89 -19.31
N THR A 125 -33.77 -19.72 -20.01
CA THR A 125 -33.08 -20.58 -20.98
C THR A 125 -31.61 -20.88 -20.62
N PHE A 126 -31.09 -22.03 -21.07
CA PHE A 126 -29.77 -22.54 -20.67
C PHE A 126 -28.99 -23.05 -21.89
N GLU A 127 -28.69 -22.16 -22.83
CA GLU A 127 -28.28 -22.55 -24.19
C GLU A 127 -27.24 -21.61 -24.82
N ASP A 128 -26.05 -21.49 -24.21
CA ASP A 128 -24.82 -21.02 -24.90
C ASP A 128 -23.50 -21.48 -24.23
N LEU A 129 -23.54 -22.55 -23.41
CA LEU A 129 -22.45 -22.91 -22.48
C LEU A 129 -21.44 -23.95 -23.02
N THR A 130 -21.36 -24.14 -24.33
CA THR A 130 -20.61 -25.25 -24.97
C THR A 130 -19.54 -24.85 -25.99
N ASN A 131 -19.37 -23.57 -26.31
CA ASN A 131 -18.31 -23.08 -27.22
C ASN A 131 -17.16 -22.38 -26.47
N LEU A 132 -16.44 -23.13 -25.63
CA LEU A 132 -15.20 -22.65 -24.99
C LEU A 132 -13.99 -23.61 -25.15
N ASP A 133 -14.09 -24.58 -26.07
CA ASP A 133 -12.95 -25.36 -26.57
C ASP A 133 -12.65 -24.99 -28.03
N ASN A 134 -11.38 -25.12 -28.43
CA ASN A 134 -10.84 -24.80 -29.76
C ASN A 134 -10.93 -23.32 -30.21
N LEU A 135 -9.99 -22.49 -29.75
CA LEU A 135 -9.24 -21.63 -30.70
C LEU A 135 -7.74 -21.70 -30.44
N ASN A 136 -7.03 -21.87 -31.55
CA ASN A 136 -5.61 -22.20 -31.72
C ASN A 136 -4.62 -21.44 -30.81
N TYR A 137 -3.78 -22.17 -30.08
CA TYR A 137 -2.57 -21.61 -29.46
C TYR A 137 -1.48 -21.42 -30.52
N ASP A 138 -1.09 -20.18 -30.81
CA ASP A 138 0.25 -19.90 -31.36
C ASP A 138 0.78 -18.54 -30.90
N TYR A 139 1.64 -18.58 -29.89
CA TYR A 139 2.72 -17.61 -29.67
C TYR A 139 3.89 -18.36 -29.03
N GLY A 140 5.05 -18.34 -29.70
CA GLY A 140 6.14 -19.30 -29.45
C GLY A 140 6.77 -19.22 -28.06
N LEU A 141 6.62 -20.29 -27.26
CA LEU A 141 7.33 -20.49 -26.00
C LEU A 141 8.83 -20.77 -26.23
N ILE A 142 9.66 -19.72 -26.34
CA ILE A 142 11.11 -19.87 -26.20
C ILE A 142 11.46 -20.03 -24.71
N ARG A 143 11.18 -21.23 -24.17
CA ARG A 143 11.78 -21.68 -22.91
C ARG A 143 13.27 -21.96 -23.15
N ASN A 144 14.13 -21.10 -22.62
CA ASN A 144 15.52 -21.44 -22.34
C ASN A 144 15.89 -20.90 -20.95
N ILE A 145 15.83 -21.78 -19.95
CA ILE A 145 16.51 -21.56 -18.66
C ILE A 145 17.85 -22.29 -18.78
N PRO A 146 19.00 -21.59 -18.78
CA PRO A 146 20.29 -22.24 -18.74
C PRO A 146 20.49 -22.92 -17.37
N ASP A 147 20.74 -24.23 -17.37
CA ASP A 147 21.12 -24.97 -16.16
C ASP A 147 22.52 -24.51 -15.71
N LEU A 148 22.60 -23.89 -14.52
CA LEU A 148 23.80 -23.18 -14.07
C LEU A 148 24.81 -24.12 -13.40
N SER A 149 25.22 -25.17 -14.11
CA SER A 149 26.03 -26.27 -13.57
C SER A 149 27.23 -26.68 -14.44
N SER A 150 27.90 -25.73 -15.11
CA SER A 150 29.20 -25.99 -15.76
C SER A 150 30.18 -24.82 -15.70
N ASN A 151 31.38 -25.08 -15.17
CA ASN A 151 32.49 -24.11 -15.13
C ASN A 151 33.19 -24.00 -16.48
N LYS A 152 33.39 -22.78 -16.98
CA LYS A 152 34.52 -22.43 -17.86
C LYS A 152 34.80 -20.93 -17.86
N SER A 153 36.05 -20.55 -17.57
CA SER A 153 36.50 -19.17 -17.57
C SER A 153 36.88 -18.70 -18.98
N THR A 154 36.26 -17.61 -19.44
CA THR A 154 36.80 -16.76 -20.51
C THR A 154 36.53 -15.30 -20.11
N GLN A 155 37.56 -14.45 -20.10
CA GLN A 155 37.38 -13.02 -19.80
C GLN A 155 36.87 -12.28 -21.04
N LEU A 156 35.78 -11.53 -20.90
CA LEU A 156 35.34 -10.47 -21.80
C LEU A 156 34.70 -9.33 -20.99
N ALA A 157 34.48 -8.19 -21.64
CA ALA A 157 34.24 -6.89 -21.00
C ALA A 157 32.87 -6.75 -20.29
N PRO A 158 32.72 -5.85 -19.30
CA PRO A 158 31.55 -5.80 -18.42
C PRO A 158 30.36 -4.99 -19.00
N SER A 159 29.86 -5.37 -20.18
CA SER A 159 28.66 -4.76 -20.79
C SER A 159 27.35 -5.30 -20.19
N ASP A 160 27.20 -6.63 -20.07
CA ASP A 160 25.91 -7.26 -19.71
C ASP A 160 25.52 -7.15 -18.24
N VAL A 161 26.48 -6.92 -17.34
CA VAL A 161 26.17 -6.80 -15.89
C VAL A 161 25.27 -5.60 -15.60
N ARG A 162 25.32 -4.55 -16.44
CA ARG A 162 24.56 -3.31 -16.21
C ARG A 162 23.08 -3.45 -16.57
N SER A 163 22.74 -4.16 -17.66
CA SER A 163 21.35 -4.40 -18.07
C SER A 163 20.62 -5.32 -17.07
N ASP A 164 21.26 -6.41 -16.66
CA ASP A 164 20.74 -7.33 -15.64
C ASP A 164 20.45 -6.61 -14.30
N SER A 165 21.37 -5.77 -13.83
CA SER A 165 21.18 -5.01 -12.59
C SER A 165 20.00 -4.02 -12.65
N ALA A 166 19.80 -3.35 -13.79
CA ALA A 166 18.67 -2.43 -13.99
C ALA A 166 17.33 -3.17 -14.14
N LEU A 167 17.32 -4.34 -14.80
CA LEU A 167 16.12 -5.18 -14.93
C LEU A 167 15.68 -5.72 -13.57
N LYS A 168 16.63 -6.18 -12.73
CA LYS A 168 16.37 -6.63 -11.36
C LYS A 168 15.84 -5.50 -10.46
N LEU A 169 16.35 -4.27 -10.61
CA LEU A 169 15.82 -3.11 -9.89
C LEU A 169 14.39 -2.77 -10.33
N SER A 170 14.11 -2.79 -11.64
CA SER A 170 12.75 -2.58 -12.18
C SER A 170 11.78 -3.65 -11.67
N GLN A 171 12.15 -4.93 -11.73
CA GLN A 171 11.38 -6.03 -11.15
C GLN A 171 11.11 -5.80 -9.66
N HIS A 172 12.11 -5.40 -8.88
CA HIS A 172 11.93 -5.11 -7.45
C HIS A 172 10.93 -3.96 -7.20
N SER A 173 11.02 -2.85 -7.92
CA SER A 173 10.03 -1.76 -7.83
C SER A 173 8.62 -2.23 -8.16
N MET A 174 8.45 -3.04 -9.21
CA MET A 174 7.15 -3.58 -9.62
C MET A 174 6.58 -4.59 -8.60
N GLU A 175 7.42 -5.42 -8.00
CA GLU A 175 7.00 -6.24 -6.87
C GLU A 175 6.61 -5.40 -5.64
N VAL A 176 7.31 -4.29 -5.37
CA VAL A 176 6.96 -3.36 -4.27
C VAL A 176 5.59 -2.70 -4.51
N ILE A 177 5.31 -2.27 -5.75
CA ILE A 177 3.99 -1.80 -6.17
C ILE A 177 2.90 -2.85 -5.90
N LEU A 178 3.13 -4.11 -6.28
CA LEU A 178 2.19 -5.22 -6.04
C LEU A 178 2.04 -5.54 -4.54
N ARG A 179 3.13 -5.46 -3.76
CA ARG A 179 3.11 -5.64 -2.28
C ARG A 179 2.30 -4.55 -1.58
N VAL A 180 2.35 -3.31 -2.05
CA VAL A 180 1.56 -2.20 -1.51
C VAL A 180 0.09 -2.31 -1.94
N THR A 181 -0.18 -2.38 -3.25
CA THR A 181 -1.56 -2.32 -3.77
C THR A 181 -2.41 -3.51 -3.33
N ARG A 182 -1.84 -4.73 -3.19
CA ARG A 182 -2.59 -5.90 -2.67
C ARG A 182 -3.11 -5.75 -1.24
N THR A 183 -2.68 -4.72 -0.49
CA THR A 183 -3.25 -4.42 0.84
C THR A 183 -4.54 -3.62 0.78
N TRP A 184 -4.83 -2.94 -0.34
CA TRP A 184 -5.94 -2.00 -0.48
C TRP A 184 -7.34 -2.60 -0.27
N PRO A 185 -7.66 -3.83 -0.76
CA PRO A 185 -8.91 -4.49 -0.39
C PRO A 185 -8.99 -4.73 1.13
N ARG A 186 -7.89 -5.16 1.77
CA ARG A 186 -7.85 -5.37 3.23
C ARG A 186 -8.02 -4.08 4.03
N MET A 187 -7.60 -2.93 3.49
CA MET A 187 -7.83 -1.61 4.10
C MET A 187 -9.34 -1.31 4.14
N MET A 188 -10.03 -1.41 3.00
CA MET A 188 -11.49 -1.26 2.89
C MET A 188 -12.27 -2.27 3.74
N ALA A 189 -11.83 -3.52 3.82
CA ALA A 189 -12.50 -4.57 4.62
C ALA A 189 -12.49 -4.25 6.12
N LYS A 190 -11.38 -3.70 6.62
CA LYS A 190 -11.19 -3.34 8.03
C LYS A 190 -11.81 -1.99 8.40
N GLY A 191 -11.90 -1.04 7.46
CA GLY A 191 -12.45 0.30 7.68
C GLY A 191 -11.52 1.28 8.39
N ASN A 192 -10.43 0.83 9.03
CA ASN A 192 -9.47 1.70 9.74
C ASN A 192 -8.82 2.79 8.88
N GLN A 193 -8.69 2.55 7.58
CA GLN A 193 -8.09 3.48 6.61
C GLN A 193 -8.65 3.16 5.22
N LEU A 194 -8.86 4.17 4.38
CA LEU A 194 -9.22 3.98 2.97
C LEU A 194 -7.97 3.85 2.09
N PRO A 195 -7.99 3.04 1.02
CA PRO A 195 -6.92 3.04 0.02
C PRO A 195 -6.87 4.42 -0.67
N PRO A 196 -5.69 4.86 -1.14
CA PRO A 196 -5.45 6.25 -1.58
C PRO A 196 -6.06 6.60 -2.96
N ILE A 197 -7.13 5.90 -3.32
CA ILE A 197 -8.00 6.10 -4.47
C ILE A 197 -9.43 6.51 -4.08
N ILE A 198 -9.84 6.32 -2.81
CA ILE A 198 -11.16 6.71 -2.27
C ILE A 198 -10.96 7.85 -1.28
N HIS A 199 -11.67 8.96 -1.46
CA HIS A 199 -11.65 10.08 -0.52
C HIS A 199 -12.77 9.92 0.54
N PRO A 200 -12.54 10.25 1.83
CA PRO A 200 -13.55 10.09 2.88
C PRO A 200 -14.90 10.75 2.57
N TYR A 201 -14.88 11.91 1.90
CA TYR A 201 -16.08 12.64 1.45
C TYR A 201 -17.07 11.78 0.65
N GLN A 202 -16.60 10.82 -0.16
CA GLN A 202 -17.46 9.92 -0.93
C GLN A 202 -18.36 9.02 -0.06
N LEU A 203 -18.05 8.90 1.24
CA LEU A 203 -18.75 8.06 2.21
C LEU A 203 -19.53 8.87 3.25
N SER A 204 -19.26 10.17 3.39
CA SER A 204 -19.82 11.04 4.45
C SER A 204 -21.34 11.08 4.46
N ASP A 205 -21.97 11.20 3.29
CA ASP A 205 -23.42 11.41 3.18
C ASP A 205 -24.23 10.10 3.26
N GLY A 206 -23.59 8.95 3.46
CA GLY A 206 -24.20 7.61 3.44
C GLY A 206 -24.71 7.14 2.08
N ASN A 207 -25.00 8.05 1.15
CA ASN A 207 -25.40 7.83 -0.24
C ASN A 207 -24.22 7.34 -1.11
N ILE A 208 -23.67 6.16 -0.80
CA ILE A 208 -22.53 5.58 -1.53
C ILE A 208 -23.01 5.03 -2.89
N PRO A 209 -22.39 5.45 -4.01
CA PRO A 209 -22.62 4.87 -5.35
C PRO A 209 -22.66 3.34 -5.39
N THR A 210 -23.64 2.77 -6.10
CA THR A 210 -23.89 1.31 -6.14
C THR A 210 -22.64 0.47 -6.48
N PRO A 211 -21.82 0.82 -7.50
CA PRO A 211 -20.62 0.04 -7.82
C PRO A 211 -19.61 -0.04 -6.66
N LEU A 212 -19.47 1.06 -5.89
CA LEU A 212 -18.56 1.13 -4.75
C LEU A 212 -19.16 0.48 -3.50
N ALA A 213 -20.48 0.58 -3.28
CA ALA A 213 -21.18 -0.11 -2.20
C ALA A 213 -21.08 -1.64 -2.36
N ASN A 214 -21.31 -2.15 -3.58
CA ASN A 214 -21.10 -3.56 -3.92
C ASN A 214 -19.63 -3.97 -3.73
N CYS A 215 -18.69 -3.08 -4.07
CA CYS A 215 -17.27 -3.33 -3.85
C CYS A 215 -16.93 -3.53 -2.38
N PHE A 216 -17.40 -2.64 -1.47
CA PHE A 216 -17.22 -2.81 -0.02
C PHE A 216 -17.79 -4.14 0.50
N ALA A 217 -18.90 -4.62 -0.04
CA ALA A 217 -19.47 -5.92 0.34
C ALA A 217 -18.60 -7.11 -0.14
N LEU A 218 -18.20 -7.13 -1.42
CA LEU A 218 -17.35 -8.18 -1.99
C LEU A 218 -15.96 -8.21 -1.35
N VAL A 219 -15.41 -7.05 -1.00
CA VAL A 219 -14.14 -6.91 -0.29
C VAL A 219 -14.20 -7.50 1.12
N LYS A 220 -15.28 -7.27 1.87
CA LYS A 220 -15.50 -7.92 3.17
C LYS A 220 -15.65 -9.44 3.03
N MET A 221 -16.28 -9.91 1.96
CA MET A 221 -16.39 -11.34 1.63
C MET A 221 -15.03 -11.97 1.25
N TRP A 222 -14.15 -11.23 0.56
CA TRP A 222 -12.79 -11.65 0.23
C TRP A 222 -11.87 -11.70 1.45
N ASP A 223 -11.90 -10.70 2.34
CA ASP A 223 -11.06 -10.68 3.55
C ASP A 223 -11.48 -11.79 4.53
N GLY A 224 -12.80 -12.00 4.70
CA GLY A 224 -13.37 -13.03 5.56
C GLY A 224 -13.43 -14.45 5.00
N GLN A 225 -12.88 -14.70 3.79
CA GLN A 225 -12.97 -16.01 3.13
C GLN A 225 -12.28 -17.12 3.95
N ARG A 226 -12.88 -18.31 3.95
CA ARG A 226 -12.29 -19.54 4.52
C ARG A 226 -11.84 -20.49 3.41
N CYS A 227 -11.08 -21.53 3.76
CA CYS A 227 -10.64 -22.55 2.81
C CYS A 227 -11.82 -23.07 1.95
N GLY A 228 -11.68 -23.01 0.62
CA GLY A 228 -12.72 -23.34 -0.35
C GLY A 228 -13.62 -22.18 -0.80
N GLY A 229 -13.67 -21.06 -0.07
CA GLY A 229 -14.51 -19.90 -0.42
C GLY A 229 -13.97 -19.05 -1.59
N THR A 230 -12.70 -19.21 -1.95
CA THR A 230 -12.00 -18.41 -2.96
C THR A 230 -12.66 -18.44 -4.34
N SER A 231 -13.19 -19.59 -4.76
CA SER A 231 -13.87 -19.74 -6.06
C SER A 231 -15.17 -18.93 -6.13
N ILE A 232 -15.96 -18.93 -5.06
CA ILE A 232 -17.20 -18.15 -4.94
C ILE A 232 -16.87 -16.66 -5.01
N VAL A 233 -15.89 -16.19 -4.22
CA VAL A 233 -15.43 -14.79 -4.25
C VAL A 233 -14.97 -14.40 -5.65
N GLN A 234 -14.14 -15.22 -6.30
CA GLN A 234 -13.62 -14.94 -7.63
C GLN A 234 -14.74 -14.93 -8.70
N GLN A 235 -15.74 -15.81 -8.60
CA GLN A 235 -16.87 -15.86 -9.52
C GLN A 235 -17.77 -14.63 -9.38
N THR A 236 -18.11 -14.23 -8.15
CA THR A 236 -18.95 -13.05 -7.91
C THR A 236 -18.22 -11.76 -8.31
N VAL A 237 -16.92 -11.65 -8.02
CA VAL A 237 -16.09 -10.50 -8.47
C VAL A 237 -15.98 -10.44 -9.99
N LYS A 238 -15.84 -11.59 -10.69
CA LYS A 238 -15.90 -11.62 -12.17
C LYS A 238 -17.25 -11.14 -12.70
N LYS A 239 -18.36 -11.62 -12.13
CA LYS A 239 -19.72 -11.20 -12.52
C LYS A 239 -19.94 -9.70 -12.33
N GLU A 240 -19.53 -9.17 -11.18
CA GLU A 240 -19.70 -7.75 -10.86
C GLU A 240 -18.81 -6.85 -11.73
N ALA A 241 -17.56 -7.25 -11.99
CA ALA A 241 -16.69 -6.58 -12.95
C ALA A 241 -17.30 -6.59 -14.37
N GLN A 242 -17.89 -7.72 -14.82
CA GLN A 242 -18.59 -7.82 -16.10
C GLN A 242 -19.84 -6.95 -16.18
N ALA A 243 -20.58 -6.78 -15.07
CA ALA A 243 -21.73 -5.88 -14.99
C ALA A 243 -21.29 -4.42 -15.14
N ILE A 244 -20.23 -4.00 -14.42
CA ILE A 244 -19.64 -2.66 -14.57
C ILE A 244 -19.13 -2.43 -15.99
N ILE A 245 -18.40 -3.39 -16.58
CA ILE A 245 -17.87 -3.28 -17.96
C ILE A 245 -19.01 -3.10 -18.97
N SER A 246 -20.09 -3.87 -18.84
CA SER A 246 -21.26 -3.81 -19.74
C SER A 246 -22.04 -2.49 -19.66
N LEU A 247 -21.95 -1.78 -18.54
CA LEU A 247 -22.69 -0.53 -18.29
C LEU A 247 -21.80 0.72 -18.27
N PHE A 248 -20.49 0.57 -18.53
CA PHE A 248 -19.50 1.59 -18.18
C PHE A 248 -19.74 2.96 -18.83
N GLU A 249 -20.18 2.96 -20.10
CA GLU A 249 -20.47 4.17 -20.87
C GLU A 249 -21.82 4.83 -20.51
N THR A 250 -22.61 4.21 -19.62
CA THR A 250 -23.96 4.67 -19.22
C THR A 250 -24.01 5.35 -17.85
N PHE A 251 -22.93 5.29 -17.08
CA PHE A 251 -22.85 5.92 -15.76
C PHE A 251 -22.70 7.45 -15.85
N ASP A 252 -23.22 8.17 -14.86
CA ASP A 252 -22.85 9.57 -14.64
C ASP A 252 -21.43 9.69 -14.06
N GLU A 253 -20.88 10.89 -13.98
CA GLU A 253 -19.53 11.15 -13.45
C GLU A 253 -19.25 10.56 -12.05
N ARG A 254 -20.30 10.43 -11.22
CA ARG A 254 -20.21 9.95 -9.83
C ARG A 254 -20.16 8.43 -9.79
N ASP A 255 -21.09 7.76 -10.48
CA ASP A 255 -21.11 6.31 -10.62
C ASP A 255 -19.95 5.82 -11.48
N LEU A 256 -19.49 6.57 -12.50
CA LEU A 256 -18.31 6.28 -13.32
C LEU A 256 -17.03 6.27 -12.48
N THR A 257 -16.86 7.27 -11.61
CA THR A 257 -15.74 7.34 -10.66
C THR A 257 -15.77 6.16 -9.69
N ALA A 258 -16.95 5.86 -9.12
CA ALA A 258 -17.15 4.72 -8.22
C ALA A 258 -16.92 3.36 -8.91
N ALA A 259 -17.37 3.22 -10.15
CA ALA A 259 -17.17 2.05 -10.99
C ALA A 259 -15.68 1.81 -11.28
N LEU A 260 -14.93 2.87 -11.62
CA LEU A 260 -13.49 2.77 -11.86
C LEU A 260 -12.72 2.39 -10.58
N GLN A 261 -13.09 2.97 -9.43
CA GLN A 261 -12.55 2.59 -8.11
C GLN A 261 -12.83 1.11 -7.80
N ALA A 262 -14.07 0.65 -8.01
CA ALA A 262 -14.47 -0.73 -7.80
C ALA A 262 -13.74 -1.70 -8.73
N LEU A 263 -13.61 -1.36 -10.02
CA LEU A 263 -12.96 -2.20 -11.03
C LEU A 263 -11.45 -2.37 -10.77
N MET A 264 -10.79 -1.35 -10.21
CA MET A 264 -9.41 -1.43 -9.74
C MET A 264 -9.26 -2.38 -8.54
N ILE A 265 -10.15 -2.29 -7.55
CA ILE A 265 -10.17 -3.21 -6.41
C ILE A 265 -10.50 -4.65 -6.84
N TYR A 266 -11.43 -4.84 -7.78
CA TYR A 266 -11.73 -6.14 -8.39
C TYR A 266 -10.52 -6.69 -9.15
N THR A 267 -9.79 -5.86 -9.88
CA THR A 267 -8.54 -6.26 -10.53
C THR A 267 -7.54 -6.78 -9.50
N LEU A 268 -7.35 -6.09 -8.37
CA LEU A 268 -6.49 -6.57 -7.27
C LEU A 268 -6.97 -7.89 -6.66
N ILE A 269 -8.28 -8.08 -6.47
CA ILE A 269 -8.83 -9.36 -5.99
C ILE A 269 -8.64 -10.48 -7.02
N LEU A 270 -8.70 -10.20 -8.32
CA LEU A 270 -8.46 -11.20 -9.37
C LEU A 270 -6.98 -11.54 -9.54
N LEU A 271 -6.07 -10.60 -9.27
CA LEU A 271 -4.62 -10.82 -9.17
C LEU A 271 -4.22 -11.59 -7.90
N PHE A 272 -4.97 -11.43 -6.80
CA PHE A 272 -4.75 -12.12 -5.52
C PHE A 272 -6.05 -12.71 -4.94
N PRO A 273 -6.62 -13.79 -5.53
CA PRO A 273 -7.91 -14.34 -5.09
C PRO A 273 -7.94 -14.80 -3.64
N SER A 274 -6.83 -15.33 -3.12
CA SER A 274 -6.67 -15.74 -1.71
C SER A 274 -5.74 -14.80 -0.93
N ASN A 275 -6.11 -14.52 0.31
CA ASN A 275 -5.34 -13.75 1.29
C ASN A 275 -3.88 -14.20 1.43
N ASP A 276 -3.65 -15.52 1.40
CA ASP A 276 -2.35 -16.15 1.65
C ASP A 276 -1.54 -16.41 0.36
N GLN A 277 -2.06 -16.00 -0.80
CA GLN A 277 -1.39 -16.21 -2.08
C GLN A 277 -0.10 -15.39 -2.17
N LEU A 278 0.99 -16.02 -2.61
CA LEU A 278 2.32 -15.40 -2.78
C LEU A 278 2.60 -14.96 -4.22
N SER A 279 2.10 -15.70 -5.21
CA SER A 279 2.21 -15.39 -6.63
C SER A 279 1.13 -14.41 -7.09
N VAL A 280 1.37 -13.75 -8.22
CA VAL A 280 0.32 -13.02 -8.96
C VAL A 280 -0.43 -14.01 -9.86
N SER A 281 -1.77 -13.91 -9.89
CA SER A 281 -2.61 -14.68 -10.82
C SER A 281 -2.65 -14.02 -12.20
N LEU A 282 -2.62 -14.83 -13.26
CA LEU A 282 -2.91 -14.35 -14.62
C LEU A 282 -4.36 -13.88 -14.74
N LEU A 283 -4.55 -12.77 -15.44
CA LEU A 283 -5.87 -12.25 -15.82
C LEU A 283 -6.31 -12.84 -17.17
N ASP A 284 -7.62 -12.85 -17.42
CA ASP A 284 -8.20 -13.18 -18.72
C ASP A 284 -7.85 -12.08 -19.74
N ASP A 285 -7.34 -12.44 -20.92
CA ASP A 285 -7.06 -11.51 -22.02
C ASP A 285 -8.28 -10.65 -22.39
N LYS A 286 -9.49 -11.19 -22.27
CA LYS A 286 -10.74 -10.43 -22.47
C LYS A 286 -10.86 -9.34 -21.41
N LEU A 287 -10.58 -9.64 -20.14
CA LEU A 287 -10.61 -8.63 -19.07
C LEU A 287 -9.52 -7.56 -19.28
N VAL A 288 -8.30 -7.95 -19.64
CA VAL A 288 -7.19 -7.01 -19.92
C VAL A 288 -7.55 -6.07 -21.08
N LYS A 289 -8.22 -6.57 -22.13
CA LYS A 289 -8.71 -5.76 -23.25
C LYS A 289 -9.79 -4.77 -22.81
N HIS A 290 -10.82 -5.21 -22.08
CA HIS A 290 -11.86 -4.30 -21.58
C HIS A 290 -11.32 -3.24 -20.61
N LEU A 291 -10.38 -3.61 -19.72
CA LEU A 291 -9.71 -2.66 -18.84
C LEU A 291 -8.96 -1.57 -19.62
N ARG A 292 -8.31 -1.93 -20.74
CA ARG A 292 -7.65 -0.95 -21.63
C ARG A 292 -8.66 0.00 -22.28
N THR A 293 -9.73 -0.52 -22.87
CA THR A 293 -10.80 0.30 -23.45
C THR A 293 -11.39 1.26 -22.42
N ILE A 294 -11.65 0.78 -21.21
CA ILE A 294 -12.16 1.59 -20.09
C ILE A 294 -11.17 2.70 -19.67
N MET A 295 -9.89 2.37 -19.54
CA MET A 295 -8.86 3.38 -19.21
C MET A 295 -8.74 4.46 -20.29
N GLN A 296 -8.87 4.09 -21.57
CA GLN A 296 -8.84 5.04 -22.70
C GLN A 296 -10.12 5.89 -22.76
N TYR A 297 -11.29 5.29 -22.52
CA TYR A 297 -12.57 6.00 -22.40
C TYR A 297 -12.51 7.06 -21.30
N VAL A 298 -12.06 6.71 -20.09
CA VAL A 298 -11.95 7.64 -18.95
C VAL A 298 -11.01 8.81 -19.24
N VAL A 299 -9.89 8.61 -19.95
CA VAL A 299 -9.05 9.72 -20.39
C VAL A 299 -9.81 10.61 -21.39
N SER A 300 -10.52 10.02 -22.35
CA SER A 300 -11.23 10.74 -23.40
C SER A 300 -12.45 11.55 -22.90
N THR A 301 -13.15 11.08 -21.86
CA THR A 301 -14.26 11.81 -21.21
C THR A 301 -13.78 12.84 -20.18
N GLY A 302 -12.48 12.89 -19.90
CA GLY A 302 -11.82 13.97 -19.16
C GLY A 302 -11.50 13.62 -17.71
N VAL A 303 -10.24 13.82 -17.32
CA VAL A 303 -9.73 13.63 -15.94
C VAL A 303 -9.08 14.90 -15.36
N VAL A 304 -9.30 16.03 -16.01
CA VAL A 304 -8.72 17.34 -15.68
C VAL A 304 -9.85 18.36 -15.67
N LEU A 305 -9.92 19.21 -14.64
CA LEU A 305 -10.92 20.28 -14.58
C LEU A 305 -10.51 21.49 -15.44
N GLU A 306 -11.49 22.28 -15.91
CA GLU A 306 -11.19 23.51 -16.66
C GLU A 306 -10.48 24.53 -15.78
N GLU A 307 -10.82 24.60 -14.49
CA GLU A 307 -10.21 25.51 -13.52
C GLU A 307 -8.76 25.11 -13.24
N GLU A 308 -8.47 23.82 -13.04
CA GLU A 308 -7.10 23.32 -12.92
C GLU A 308 -6.28 23.67 -14.18
N SER A 309 -6.90 23.58 -15.36
CA SER A 309 -6.27 23.93 -16.65
C SER A 309 -6.07 25.44 -16.86
N ARG A 310 -6.76 26.29 -16.10
CA ARG A 310 -6.67 27.76 -16.12
C ARG A 310 -5.93 28.33 -14.90
N SER A 311 -5.26 27.48 -14.10
CA SER A 311 -4.64 27.84 -12.81
C SER A 311 -5.59 28.57 -11.85
N ALA A 312 -6.86 28.17 -11.87
CA ALA A 312 -7.93 28.67 -11.01
C ALA A 312 -8.34 27.61 -9.97
N ARG A 313 -9.19 28.01 -9.02
CA ARG A 313 -9.73 27.13 -7.97
C ARG A 313 -11.08 26.54 -8.39
N PRO A 314 -11.18 25.22 -8.65
CA PRO A 314 -12.46 24.53 -8.83
C PRO A 314 -13.28 24.46 -7.55
N LEU A 315 -14.54 24.04 -7.66
CA LEU A 315 -15.32 23.58 -6.51
C LEU A 315 -14.66 22.36 -5.86
N TRP A 316 -14.63 22.30 -4.53
CA TRP A 316 -13.92 21.27 -3.77
C TRP A 316 -14.47 19.86 -4.06
N GLU A 317 -15.79 19.73 -4.17
CA GLU A 317 -16.49 18.47 -4.43
C GLU A 317 -16.11 17.92 -5.81
N CYS A 318 -16.15 18.77 -6.83
CA CYS A 318 -15.72 18.45 -8.20
C CYS A 318 -14.24 18.04 -8.23
N TRP A 319 -13.39 18.76 -7.50
CA TRP A 319 -11.96 18.44 -7.38
C TRP A 319 -11.71 17.09 -6.69
N VAL A 320 -12.48 16.76 -5.65
CA VAL A 320 -12.42 15.44 -5.00
C VAL A 320 -12.78 14.33 -5.98
N TYR A 321 -13.91 14.43 -6.70
CA TYR A 321 -14.29 13.40 -7.68
C TYR A 321 -13.28 13.28 -8.82
N ALA A 322 -12.81 14.40 -9.39
CA ALA A 322 -11.77 14.39 -10.43
C ALA A 322 -10.44 13.78 -9.94
N THR A 323 -10.04 14.06 -8.70
CA THR A 323 -8.82 13.51 -8.08
C THR A 323 -8.98 12.03 -7.76
N CYS A 324 -10.15 11.58 -7.31
CA CYS A 324 -10.49 10.15 -7.17
C CYS A 324 -10.44 9.42 -8.52
N LYS A 325 -11.04 9.99 -9.58
CA LYS A 325 -11.03 9.43 -10.94
C LYS A 325 -9.59 9.30 -11.46
N ARG A 326 -8.76 10.34 -11.29
CA ARG A 326 -7.31 10.30 -11.57
C ARG A 326 -6.58 9.22 -10.79
N ARG A 327 -6.75 9.16 -9.46
CA ARG A 327 -6.05 8.19 -8.59
C ARG A 327 -6.42 6.74 -8.93
N ALA A 328 -7.70 6.46 -9.20
CA ALA A 328 -8.15 5.13 -9.64
C ALA A 328 -7.61 4.77 -11.03
N LEU A 329 -7.63 5.69 -11.99
CA LEU A 329 -7.06 5.51 -13.33
C LEU A 329 -5.54 5.22 -13.25
N LEU A 330 -4.78 6.09 -12.61
CA LEU A 330 -3.33 5.94 -12.42
C LEU A 330 -2.97 4.62 -11.73
N SER A 331 -3.80 4.18 -10.77
CA SER A 331 -3.65 2.87 -10.12
C SER A 331 -3.79 1.71 -11.09
N LEU A 332 -4.79 1.72 -11.98
CA LEU A 332 -4.96 0.67 -12.98
C LEU A 332 -3.75 0.58 -13.93
N TYR A 333 -3.23 1.71 -14.39
CA TYR A 333 -2.01 1.74 -15.23
C TYR A 333 -0.80 1.15 -14.51
N ILE A 334 -0.50 1.57 -13.27
CA ILE A 334 0.70 1.08 -12.57
C ILE A 334 0.56 -0.37 -12.09
N ILE A 335 -0.66 -0.81 -11.72
CA ILE A 335 -0.94 -2.23 -11.44
C ILE A 335 -0.78 -3.07 -12.71
N HIS A 336 -1.26 -2.60 -13.87
CA HIS A 336 -1.07 -3.30 -15.15
C HIS A 336 0.41 -3.36 -15.55
N TRP A 337 1.19 -2.28 -15.36
CA TRP A 337 2.62 -2.30 -15.66
C TRP A 337 3.37 -3.29 -14.73
N ALA A 338 3.08 -3.25 -13.42
CA ALA A 338 3.70 -4.20 -12.50
C ALA A 338 3.33 -5.67 -12.78
N TYR A 339 2.06 -5.92 -13.15
CA TYR A 339 1.60 -7.21 -13.69
C TYR A 339 2.37 -7.62 -14.96
N SER A 340 2.58 -6.67 -15.90
CA SER A 340 3.29 -6.92 -17.16
C SER A 340 4.74 -7.32 -16.94
N VAL A 341 5.46 -6.60 -16.06
CA VAL A 341 6.85 -6.91 -15.70
C VAL A 341 6.95 -8.22 -14.92
N TYR A 342 6.02 -8.49 -13.99
CA TYR A 342 6.00 -9.75 -13.22
C TYR A 342 5.80 -10.99 -14.11
N HIS A 343 4.89 -10.91 -15.10
CA HIS A 343 4.63 -12.01 -16.03
C HIS A 343 5.48 -12.01 -17.30
N CYS A 344 6.39 -11.03 -17.46
CA CYS A 344 7.24 -10.85 -18.65
C CYS A 344 6.45 -10.72 -19.96
N ILE A 345 5.32 -10.01 -19.93
CA ILE A 345 4.46 -9.73 -21.10
C ILE A 345 4.54 -8.25 -21.53
N PRO A 346 4.18 -7.90 -22.77
CA PRO A 346 4.24 -6.52 -23.25
C PRO A 346 3.31 -5.56 -22.50
N THR A 347 3.85 -4.44 -22.04
CA THR A 347 3.08 -3.26 -21.64
C THR A 347 2.44 -2.62 -22.87
N PHE A 348 1.25 -2.03 -22.71
CA PHE A 348 0.72 -1.08 -23.69
C PHE A 348 1.20 0.35 -23.38
N ASP A 349 1.07 1.25 -24.36
CA ASP A 349 1.49 2.64 -24.25
C ASP A 349 0.65 3.40 -23.19
N CYS A 350 1.24 4.43 -22.58
CA CYS A 350 0.61 5.32 -21.62
C CYS A 350 0.69 6.79 -22.04
N ASN A 351 0.97 7.07 -23.33
CA ASN A 351 1.11 8.42 -23.86
C ASN A 351 -0.12 9.33 -23.60
N GLU A 352 -1.33 8.77 -23.56
CA GLU A 352 -2.56 9.43 -23.08
C GLU A 352 -2.40 10.13 -21.71
N LEU A 353 -1.56 9.60 -20.81
CA LEU A 353 -1.35 10.17 -19.48
C LEU A 353 -0.41 11.39 -19.45
N ASN A 354 0.33 11.71 -20.53
CA ASN A 354 1.37 12.75 -20.49
C ASN A 354 0.88 14.12 -19.97
N ASN A 355 -0.39 14.45 -20.20
CA ASN A 355 -0.96 15.77 -19.92
C ASN A 355 -1.85 15.82 -18.68
N ILE A 356 -2.15 14.70 -18.02
CA ILE A 356 -3.00 14.71 -16.83
C ILE A 356 -2.20 15.19 -15.61
N PRO A 357 -2.82 15.88 -14.63
CA PRO A 357 -2.15 16.22 -13.38
C PRO A 357 -1.58 14.99 -12.69
N ALA A 358 -0.37 15.11 -12.15
CA ALA A 358 0.20 14.16 -11.21
C ALA A 358 -0.66 14.05 -9.94
N PRO A 359 -0.44 13.03 -9.08
CA PRO A 359 -1.08 12.95 -7.77
C PRO A 359 -0.96 14.26 -6.99
N ALA A 360 -2.10 14.74 -6.48
CA ALA A 360 -2.17 16.04 -5.83
C ALA A 360 -1.55 16.05 -4.43
N ALA A 361 -1.11 17.24 -4.01
CA ALA A 361 -0.50 17.52 -2.71
C ALA A 361 -1.27 16.90 -1.53
N LYS A 362 -0.53 16.33 -0.59
CA LYS A 362 -1.04 15.60 0.58
C LYS A 362 -1.96 16.45 1.45
N ASN A 363 -1.61 17.72 1.65
CA ASN A 363 -2.39 18.71 2.39
C ASN A 363 -3.79 18.97 1.78
N LEU A 364 -3.91 18.94 0.44
CA LEU A 364 -5.17 19.05 -0.28
C LEU A 364 -5.97 17.76 -0.19
N TRP A 365 -5.34 16.62 -0.49
CA TRP A 365 -5.99 15.29 -0.49
C TRP A 365 -6.47 14.82 0.89
N GLN A 366 -5.89 15.35 1.99
CA GLN A 366 -6.34 15.06 3.36
C GLN A 366 -7.42 16.05 3.87
N SER A 367 -7.91 16.98 3.05
CA SER A 367 -8.91 17.97 3.47
C SER A 367 -10.33 17.43 3.43
N THR A 368 -10.97 17.30 4.59
CA THR A 368 -12.31 16.70 4.76
C THR A 368 -13.49 17.68 4.66
N SER A 369 -13.24 18.99 4.46
CA SER A 369 -14.28 20.00 4.18
C SER A 369 -13.76 21.09 3.23
N SER A 370 -14.67 21.75 2.48
CA SER A 370 -14.31 22.89 1.62
C SER A 370 -13.65 24.01 2.42
N GLU A 371 -14.15 24.31 3.63
CA GLU A 371 -13.59 25.32 4.54
C GLU A 371 -12.09 25.09 4.86
N GLN A 372 -11.65 23.83 4.95
CA GLN A 372 -10.24 23.48 5.12
C GLN A 372 -9.46 23.49 3.80
N TRP A 373 -10.06 22.97 2.73
CA TRP A 373 -9.41 22.80 1.44
C TRP A 373 -9.20 24.13 0.71
N GLU A 374 -10.20 25.01 0.69
CA GLU A 374 -10.19 26.30 0.00
C GLU A 374 -9.00 27.21 0.32
N PRO A 375 -8.65 27.48 1.60
CA PRO A 375 -7.49 28.30 1.93
C PRO A 375 -6.16 27.56 1.68
N ARG A 376 -6.15 26.22 1.72
CA ARG A 376 -4.97 25.41 1.35
C ARG A 376 -4.73 25.50 -0.17
N TYR A 377 -5.77 25.35 -0.98
CA TYR A 377 -5.69 25.44 -2.45
C TYR A 377 -5.32 26.86 -2.92
N ASN A 378 -5.86 27.91 -2.29
CA ASN A 378 -5.46 29.29 -2.59
C ASN A 378 -3.98 29.55 -2.30
N ARG A 379 -3.42 28.97 -1.22
CA ARG A 379 -1.98 29.05 -0.93
C ARG A 379 -1.16 28.23 -1.93
N TRP A 380 -1.63 27.03 -2.26
CA TRP A 380 -1.03 26.14 -3.24
C TRP A 380 -0.91 26.82 -4.61
N LEU A 381 -1.98 27.42 -5.13
CA LEU A 381 -1.96 28.23 -6.37
C LEU A 381 -0.94 29.39 -6.32
N ALA A 382 -0.80 30.05 -5.17
CA ALA A 382 0.15 31.17 -5.01
C ALA A 382 1.62 30.73 -4.90
N GLN A 383 1.88 29.45 -4.62
CA GLN A 383 3.21 28.83 -4.58
C GLN A 383 3.55 28.17 -5.92
N TRP A 384 2.55 27.60 -6.61
CA TRP A 384 2.69 26.97 -7.93
C TRP A 384 2.55 27.99 -9.07
N ASP A 385 3.59 28.80 -9.26
CA ASP A 385 3.68 29.72 -10.40
C ASP A 385 3.77 28.95 -11.74
N GLY A 386 2.63 28.82 -12.41
CA GLY A 386 2.50 28.17 -13.72
C GLY A 386 1.44 27.05 -13.76
N PRO A 387 1.57 26.09 -14.69
CA PRO A 387 0.70 24.93 -14.76
C PRO A 387 1.03 23.89 -13.70
N TYR A 388 0.02 23.14 -13.27
CA TYR A 388 0.16 21.96 -12.41
C TYR A 388 1.23 20.99 -12.93
N TYR A 389 1.87 20.26 -12.01
CA TYR A 389 2.83 19.22 -12.37
C TYR A 389 2.11 18.03 -13.02
N ARG A 390 2.59 17.58 -14.19
CA ARG A 390 1.95 16.55 -15.02
C ARG A 390 2.50 15.16 -14.73
N GLN A 391 1.66 14.14 -14.92
CA GLN A 391 2.09 12.74 -14.87
C GLN A 391 3.21 12.45 -15.90
N GLY A 392 3.20 13.13 -17.05
CA GLY A 392 4.27 13.06 -18.04
C GLY A 392 5.59 13.73 -17.63
N GLU A 393 5.60 14.64 -16.65
CA GLU A 393 6.84 15.22 -16.09
C GLU A 393 7.53 14.20 -15.16
N LEU A 394 6.78 13.45 -14.34
CA LEU A 394 7.31 12.37 -13.47
C LEU A 394 8.16 11.35 -14.25
N LEU A 395 7.67 10.90 -15.42
CA LEU A 395 8.35 9.92 -16.28
C LEU A 395 9.62 10.47 -16.98
N ARG A 396 9.92 11.77 -16.80
CA ARG A 396 11.05 12.48 -17.41
C ARG A 396 12.04 13.02 -16.38
N ILE A 397 11.82 12.77 -15.08
CA ILE A 397 12.76 13.10 -14.01
C ILE A 397 14.13 12.48 -14.33
N SER A 398 15.17 13.31 -14.27
CA SER A 398 16.52 12.91 -14.67
C SER A 398 17.18 12.00 -13.62
N PRO A 399 17.87 10.92 -14.01
CA PRO A 399 18.55 10.04 -13.06
C PRO A 399 19.65 10.76 -12.27
N GLY A 400 19.48 10.90 -10.96
CA GLY A 400 20.45 11.54 -10.07
C GLY A 400 19.88 11.82 -8.68
N VAL A 401 20.68 12.48 -7.84
CA VAL A 401 20.25 13.03 -6.54
C VAL A 401 19.69 14.45 -6.69
N ARG A 402 19.98 15.12 -7.81
CA ARG A 402 19.40 16.40 -8.21
C ARG A 402 18.41 16.17 -9.33
N ILE A 403 17.23 16.75 -9.17
CA ILE A 403 16.14 16.78 -10.16
C ILE A 403 15.82 18.25 -10.47
N ASP A 404 14.84 18.53 -11.34
CA ASP A 404 14.45 19.91 -11.63
C ASP A 404 13.64 20.55 -10.48
N PRO A 405 13.65 21.89 -10.32
CA PRO A 405 12.95 22.54 -9.20
C PRO A 405 11.43 22.34 -9.16
N ARG A 406 10.77 22.01 -10.29
CA ARG A 406 9.33 21.69 -10.29
C ARG A 406 9.09 20.27 -9.73
N ALA A 407 9.97 19.33 -10.04
CA ALA A 407 9.97 18.00 -9.43
C ALA A 407 10.36 18.05 -7.94
N GLU A 408 11.33 18.88 -7.53
CA GLU A 408 11.65 19.11 -6.11
C GLU A 408 10.41 19.67 -5.38
N LEU A 409 9.77 20.72 -5.90
CA LEU A 409 8.54 21.31 -5.35
C LEU A 409 7.36 20.32 -5.28
N TRP A 410 7.19 19.43 -6.26
CA TRP A 410 6.15 18.40 -6.22
C TRP A 410 6.44 17.33 -5.14
N LEU A 411 7.71 16.93 -4.99
CA LEU A 411 8.12 15.97 -3.95
C LEU A 411 7.93 16.50 -2.53
N GLU A 412 8.11 17.81 -2.29
CA GLU A 412 7.88 18.43 -0.98
C GLU A 412 6.43 18.26 -0.49
N GLU A 413 5.46 18.17 -1.42
CA GLU A 413 4.03 18.05 -1.10
C GLU A 413 3.44 16.65 -1.36
N ALA A 414 4.20 15.72 -1.94
CA ALA A 414 3.69 14.42 -2.40
C ALA A 414 3.13 13.54 -1.27
N ASP A 415 2.04 12.82 -1.54
CA ASP A 415 1.49 11.83 -0.62
C ASP A 415 2.06 10.42 -0.86
N GLU A 416 1.68 9.49 0.01
CA GLU A 416 2.09 8.07 -0.04
C GLU A 416 1.74 7.38 -1.37
N PHE A 417 0.79 7.93 -2.15
CA PHE A 417 0.42 7.43 -3.48
C PHE A 417 1.27 8.10 -4.58
N GLY A 418 1.53 9.41 -4.48
CA GLY A 418 2.50 10.11 -5.33
C GLY A 418 3.87 9.43 -5.33
N MET A 419 4.37 9.08 -4.14
CA MET A 419 5.67 8.42 -4.00
C MET A 419 5.78 7.05 -4.70
N ILE A 420 4.65 6.38 -5.00
CA ILE A 420 4.64 5.13 -5.78
C ILE A 420 5.16 5.37 -7.20
N PHE A 421 4.86 6.54 -7.80
CA PHE A 421 5.28 6.86 -9.16
C PHE A 421 6.74 7.28 -9.28
N ILE A 422 7.37 7.65 -8.17
CA ILE A 422 8.81 8.00 -8.09
C ILE A 422 9.69 6.75 -7.95
N ALA A 423 9.15 5.67 -7.39
CA ALA A 423 9.82 4.36 -7.36
C ALA A 423 9.98 3.71 -8.76
N ILE A 424 9.35 4.32 -9.78
CA ILE A 424 9.40 3.90 -11.18
C ILE A 424 10.61 4.55 -11.88
N GLY A 425 11.78 3.94 -11.75
CA GLY A 425 12.91 4.29 -12.59
C GLY A 425 12.61 4.00 -14.07
N LYS A 426 12.90 4.95 -14.97
CA LYS A 426 12.87 4.72 -16.43
C LYS A 426 13.78 3.51 -16.74
N PRO A 427 13.28 2.44 -17.40
CA PRO A 427 14.16 1.36 -17.84
C PRO A 427 15.20 1.92 -18.83
N PRO A 428 16.46 1.45 -18.79
CA PRO A 428 17.49 1.95 -19.69
C PRO A 428 17.05 1.80 -21.14
N GLU A 429 17.32 2.84 -21.94
CA GLU A 429 16.85 2.96 -23.32
C GLU A 429 17.40 1.79 -24.16
N GLY A 430 16.49 0.91 -24.61
CA GLY A 430 16.83 -0.32 -25.31
C GLY A 430 15.76 -1.43 -25.20
N ILE A 431 14.96 -1.47 -24.13
CA ILE A 431 13.97 -2.55 -23.91
C ILE A 431 12.65 -2.32 -24.70
N LEU A 432 12.33 -1.08 -25.09
CA LEU A 432 11.06 -0.74 -25.74
C LEU A 432 11.10 -0.68 -27.29
N HIS A 433 12.24 -0.98 -27.92
CA HIS A 433 12.31 -1.16 -29.37
C HIS A 433 12.16 -2.63 -29.77
N GLY A 434 10.94 -3.15 -29.57
CA GLY A 434 10.43 -4.19 -30.47
C GLY A 434 10.30 -3.61 -31.88
N ASN A 435 10.67 -4.38 -32.91
CA ASN A 435 10.68 -3.89 -34.29
C ASN A 435 9.27 -3.66 -34.85
N SER A 436 9.24 -2.85 -35.92
CA SER A 436 8.05 -2.41 -36.69
C SER A 436 7.19 -3.54 -37.25
#